data_AF-A0A2D7UWY5-F1
#
_entry.id   AF-A0A2D7UWY5-F1
#
_cell.length_a   1.000
_cell.length_b   1.000
_cell.length_c   1.000
_cell.angle_alpha   90.00
_cell.angle_beta   90.00
_cell.angle_gamma   90.00
#
_symmetry.space_group_name_H-M   'P 1'
#
loop_
_entity.id
_entity.type
_entity.pdbx_description
1 polymer ?
#
loop_
_entity_poly.entity_id
_entity_poly.type
_entity_poly.pdbx_seq_one_letter_code
_entity_poly.pdbx_strand_id
1 'polypeptide(L)'
;MPRVDMGIRLDKPWETLDAETIASLPAQLGVYQVADDDGNVLSVGYAGARHLFGIRSALDDELQFHGIQATKFRYEFTSNYHSRWDELLMLHLCDHGQLPDHQRAEEHRIGRLSPD
;
A
#
# COMPACT_ATOMS: atom_id res chain seq x y z
N MET A 1 -19.81 -14.62 4.67
CA MET A 1 -19.02 -13.38 4.62
C MET A 1 -17.70 -13.67 5.31
N PRO A 2 -16.54 -13.43 4.68
CA PRO A 2 -15.25 -13.66 5.32
C PRO A 2 -15.03 -12.63 6.44
N ARG A 3 -14.46 -13.07 7.57
CA ARG A 3 -14.07 -12.24 8.71
C ARG A 3 -12.77 -11.50 8.40
N VAL A 4 -12.49 -10.39 9.09
CA VAL A 4 -11.22 -9.68 8.97
C VAL A 4 -10.12 -10.49 9.68
N ASP A 5 -9.43 -11.36 8.95
CA ASP A 5 -8.29 -12.10 9.49
C ASP A 5 -7.07 -11.20 9.66
N MET A 6 -6.29 -11.41 10.73
CA MET A 6 -5.00 -10.73 10.95
C MET A 6 -4.02 -10.97 9.78
N GLY A 7 -4.16 -12.08 9.06
CA GLY A 7 -3.36 -12.39 7.86
C GLY A 7 -3.57 -11.43 6.68
N ILE A 8 -4.62 -10.59 6.70
CA ILE A 8 -4.82 -9.56 5.67
C ILE A 8 -3.93 -8.34 5.92
N ARG A 9 -3.57 -8.04 7.18
CA ARG A 9 -2.78 -6.85 7.52
C ARG A 9 -1.35 -6.98 7.01
N LEU A 10 -0.77 -5.84 6.65
CA LEU A 10 0.63 -5.76 6.23
C LEU A 10 1.52 -5.54 7.46
N ASP A 11 1.82 -6.58 8.24
CA ASP A 11 2.44 -6.45 9.57
C ASP A 11 3.95 -6.16 9.58
N LYS A 12 4.55 -5.90 8.42
CA LYS A 12 5.97 -5.50 8.36
C LYS A 12 6.19 -4.15 9.04
N PRO A 13 7.36 -3.95 9.67
CA PRO A 13 7.71 -2.67 10.27
C PRO A 13 7.72 -1.57 9.20
N TRP A 14 7.40 -0.35 9.61
CA TRP A 14 7.58 0.84 8.79
C TRP A 14 9.06 1.13 8.57
N GLU A 15 9.42 1.47 7.35
CA GLU A 15 10.72 1.95 6.91
C GLU A 15 10.60 3.42 6.47
N THR A 16 11.71 4.16 6.51
CA THR A 16 11.75 5.55 6.06
C THR A 16 11.53 5.63 4.55
N LEU A 17 10.58 6.43 4.09
CA LEU A 17 10.39 6.68 2.67
C LEU A 17 11.37 7.77 2.20
N ASP A 18 12.52 7.34 1.70
CA ASP A 18 13.52 8.19 1.04
C ASP A 18 14.23 7.45 -0.11
N ALA A 19 14.93 8.21 -0.94
CA ALA A 19 15.58 7.67 -2.13
C ALA A 19 16.69 6.63 -1.80
N GLU A 20 17.36 6.76 -0.65
CA GLU A 20 18.41 5.83 -0.24
C GLU A 20 17.81 4.47 0.12
N THR A 21 16.76 4.48 0.94
CA THR A 21 16.04 3.29 1.37
C THR A 21 15.40 2.60 0.18
N ILE A 22 14.73 3.35 -0.71
CA ILE A 22 14.13 2.82 -1.95
C ILE A 22 15.17 2.13 -2.84
N ALA A 23 16.35 2.75 -3.04
CA ALA A 23 17.40 2.20 -3.89
C ALA A 23 17.96 0.87 -3.35
N SER A 24 17.91 0.65 -2.03
CA SER A 24 18.39 -0.56 -1.37
C SER A 24 17.47 -1.78 -1.54
N LEU A 25 16.17 -1.57 -1.78
CA LEU A 25 15.17 -2.64 -1.88
C LEU A 25 15.43 -3.56 -3.09
N PRO A 26 15.06 -4.84 -3.09
CA PRO A 26 15.01 -5.62 -4.32
C PRO A 26 14.02 -5.05 -5.35
N ALA A 27 14.39 -5.08 -6.64
CA ALA A 27 13.51 -4.69 -7.74
C ALA A 27 12.49 -5.82 -8.05
N GLN A 28 11.44 -5.91 -7.24
CA GLN A 28 10.44 -6.99 -7.30
C GLN A 28 9.00 -6.47 -7.30
N LEU A 29 8.07 -7.32 -7.73
CA LEU A 29 6.63 -7.04 -7.68
C LEU A 29 6.11 -7.17 -6.25
N GLY A 30 5.03 -6.45 -5.94
CA GLY A 30 4.46 -6.52 -4.60
C GLY A 30 3.39 -5.49 -4.34
N VAL A 31 3.04 -5.35 -3.07
CA VAL A 31 2.12 -4.34 -2.54
C VAL A 31 2.82 -3.52 -1.48
N TYR A 32 2.33 -2.31 -1.25
CA TYR A 32 2.89 -1.41 -0.26
C TYR A 32 1.80 -0.54 0.38
N GLN A 33 2.16 0.04 1.52
CA GLN A 33 1.49 1.18 2.10
C GLN A 33 2.48 2.31 2.29
N VAL A 34 2.04 3.53 2.06
CA VAL A 34 2.76 4.77 2.33
C VAL A 34 2.00 5.53 3.41
N ALA A 35 2.74 6.13 4.35
CA ALA A 35 2.18 6.83 5.49
C ALA A 35 2.96 8.10 5.83
N ASP A 36 2.33 8.99 6.59
CA ASP A 36 2.98 10.11 7.25
C ASP A 36 3.73 9.68 8.53
N ASP A 37 4.28 10.65 9.26
CA ASP A 37 5.06 10.36 10.47
C ASP A 37 4.19 9.89 11.64
N ASP A 38 2.92 10.24 11.66
CA ASP A 38 1.97 9.76 12.67
C ASP A 38 1.47 8.34 12.34
N GLY A 39 1.82 7.80 11.17
CA GLY A 39 1.40 6.48 10.71
C GLY A 39 0.04 6.47 10.03
N ASN A 40 -0.51 7.64 9.66
CA ASN A 40 -1.72 7.72 8.85
C ASN A 40 -1.38 7.27 7.43
N VAL A 41 -2.10 6.26 6.94
CA VAL A 41 -1.86 5.71 5.60
C VAL A 41 -2.36 6.70 4.56
N LEU A 42 -1.44 7.18 3.72
CA LEU A 42 -1.66 8.11 2.62
C LEU A 42 -1.97 7.38 1.30
N SER A 43 -1.37 6.20 1.10
CA SER A 43 -1.62 5.33 -0.07
C SER A 43 -1.58 3.86 0.31
N VAL A 44 -2.41 3.07 -0.38
CA VAL A 44 -2.29 1.62 -0.46
C VAL A 44 -2.10 1.26 -1.94
N GLY A 45 -0.94 0.76 -2.32
CA GLY A 45 -0.58 0.59 -3.72
C GLY A 45 0.07 -0.76 -4.03
N TYR A 46 0.42 -0.92 -5.31
CA TYR A 46 1.10 -2.12 -5.80
C TYR A 46 2.13 -1.79 -6.87
N ALA A 47 3.14 -2.64 -6.97
CA ALA A 47 4.12 -2.63 -8.04
C ALA A 47 3.87 -3.83 -8.96
N GLY A 48 3.21 -3.58 -10.08
CA GLY A 48 2.87 -4.59 -11.10
C GLY A 48 3.83 -4.60 -12.28
N ALA A 49 3.56 -5.44 -13.28
CA ALA A 49 4.42 -5.64 -14.45
C ALA A 49 4.70 -4.36 -15.29
N ARG A 50 3.92 -3.29 -15.08
CA ARG A 50 4.10 -1.98 -15.74
C ARG A 50 5.13 -1.07 -15.04
N HIS A 51 5.57 -1.44 -13.84
CA HIS A 51 6.54 -0.68 -13.07
C HIS A 51 7.92 -1.26 -13.36
N LEU A 52 8.67 -0.58 -14.23
CA LEU A 52 10.08 -0.93 -14.46
C LEU A 52 10.79 -0.85 -13.12
N PHE A 53 11.64 -1.83 -12.79
CA PHE A 53 12.28 -1.96 -11.46
C PHE A 53 11.34 -2.24 -10.27
N GLY A 54 10.08 -2.62 -10.54
CA GLY A 54 9.15 -3.10 -9.53
C GLY A 54 8.87 -2.07 -8.43
N ILE A 55 8.94 -2.50 -7.17
CA ILE A 55 8.55 -1.68 -6.03
C ILE A 55 9.35 -0.39 -5.88
N ARG A 56 10.58 -0.35 -6.40
CA ARG A 56 11.43 0.84 -6.33
C ARG A 56 10.77 2.01 -7.03
N SER A 57 10.43 1.83 -8.31
CA SER A 57 9.81 2.90 -9.10
C SER A 57 8.41 3.24 -8.60
N ALA A 58 7.65 2.26 -8.09
CA ALA A 58 6.35 2.56 -7.50
C ALA A 58 6.46 3.45 -6.25
N LEU A 59 7.45 3.22 -5.39
CA LEU A 59 7.69 4.04 -4.20
C LEU A 59 8.31 5.41 -4.55
N ASP A 60 9.15 5.48 -5.59
CA ASP A 60 9.64 6.76 -6.11
C ASP A 60 8.48 7.63 -6.63
N ASP A 61 7.52 7.03 -7.34
CA ASP A 61 6.31 7.74 -7.82
C ASP A 61 5.48 8.27 -6.65
N GLU A 62 5.31 7.48 -5.58
CA GLU A 62 4.62 7.91 -4.34
C GLU A 62 5.36 9.02 -3.60
N LEU A 63 6.69 8.93 -3.51
CA LEU A 63 7.54 9.97 -2.92
C LEU A 63 7.41 11.29 -3.71
N GLN A 64 7.33 11.22 -5.03
CA GLN A 64 7.08 12.39 -5.88
C GLN A 64 5.66 12.94 -5.75
N PHE A 65 4.67 12.05 -5.64
CA PHE A 65 3.26 12.42 -5.58
C PHE A 65 2.88 13.11 -4.25
N HIS A 66 3.31 12.54 -3.12
CA HIS A 66 3.01 13.08 -1.79
C HIS A 66 4.05 14.09 -1.28
N GLY A 67 5.26 14.06 -1.84
CA GLY A 67 6.37 14.91 -1.39
C GLY A 67 6.67 14.73 0.09
N ILE A 68 6.78 15.84 0.82
CA ILE A 68 7.19 15.86 2.23
C ILE A 68 6.19 15.21 3.19
N GLN A 69 4.95 14.94 2.75
CA GLN A 69 3.93 14.34 3.62
C GLN A 69 4.19 12.84 3.82
N ALA A 70 4.72 12.16 2.81
CA ALA A 70 5.01 10.74 2.87
C ALA A 70 6.41 10.52 3.47
N THR A 71 6.47 9.94 4.66
CA THR A 71 7.72 9.75 5.41
C THR A 71 8.00 8.30 5.70
N LYS A 72 6.99 7.43 5.62
CA LYS A 72 7.07 6.02 5.99
C LYS A 72 6.46 5.14 4.90
N PHE A 73 7.02 3.95 4.72
CA PHE A 73 6.39 2.92 3.91
C PHE A 73 6.61 1.53 4.50
N ARG A 74 5.79 0.57 4.09
CA ARG A 74 6.00 -0.86 4.36
C ARG A 74 5.49 -1.66 3.17
N TYR A 75 6.02 -2.86 2.98
CA TYR A 75 5.76 -3.60 1.75
C TYR A 75 5.78 -5.12 1.89
N GLU A 76 5.13 -5.80 0.95
CA GLU A 76 5.15 -7.25 0.79
C GLU A 76 5.50 -7.59 -0.66
N PHE A 77 6.53 -8.41 -0.86
CA PHE A 77 6.83 -8.95 -2.18
C PHE A 77 5.88 -10.08 -2.52
N THR A 78 5.20 -9.98 -3.65
CA THR A 78 4.24 -10.98 -4.10
C THR A 78 3.98 -10.85 -5.59
N SER A 79 3.88 -11.99 -6.27
CA SER A 79 3.41 -12.04 -7.66
C SER A 79 1.88 -11.91 -7.75
N ASN A 80 1.16 -12.10 -6.65
CA ASN A 80 -0.31 -11.99 -6.58
C ASN A 80 -0.77 -10.58 -6.15
N TYR A 81 -0.04 -9.56 -6.61
CA TYR A 81 -0.17 -8.18 -6.14
C TYR A 81 -1.56 -7.58 -6.37
N HIS A 82 -2.31 -7.99 -7.40
CA HIS A 82 -3.66 -7.51 -7.65
C HIS A 82 -4.65 -7.94 -6.56
N SER A 83 -4.79 -9.23 -6.29
CA SER A 83 -5.67 -9.72 -5.23
C SER A 83 -5.25 -9.19 -3.86
N ARG A 84 -3.93 -9.16 -3.60
CA ARG A 84 -3.39 -8.67 -2.33
C ARG A 84 -3.69 -7.18 -2.13
N TRP A 85 -3.58 -6.38 -3.18
CA TRP A 85 -3.94 -4.97 -3.14
C TRP A 85 -5.41 -4.76 -2.83
N ASP A 86 -6.30 -5.55 -3.45
CA ASP A 86 -7.74 -5.47 -3.19
C ASP A 86 -8.07 -5.78 -1.73
N GLU A 87 -7.45 -6.82 -1.16
CA GLU A 87 -7.60 -7.14 0.26
C GLU A 87 -7.16 -5.97 1.17
N LEU A 88 -6.03 -5.34 0.87
CA LEU A 88 -5.52 -4.21 1.64
C LEU A 88 -6.40 -2.96 1.52
N LEU A 89 -6.97 -2.70 0.35
CA LEU A 89 -7.93 -1.62 0.16
C LEU A 89 -9.23 -1.90 0.93
N MET A 90 -9.75 -3.12 0.84
CA MET A 90 -10.95 -3.53 1.58
C MET A 90 -10.75 -3.42 3.09
N LEU A 91 -9.56 -3.78 3.57
CA LEU A 91 -9.16 -3.62 4.96
C LEU A 91 -9.09 -2.15 5.38
N HIS A 92 -8.40 -1.30 4.61
CA HIS A 92 -8.31 0.13 4.92
C HIS A 92 -9.70 0.76 4.97
N LEU A 93 -10.56 0.41 4.01
CA LEU A 93 -11.94 0.87 3.96
C LEU A 93 -12.78 0.38 5.16
N CYS A 94 -12.52 -0.81 5.66
CA CYS A 94 -13.14 -1.35 6.88
C CYS A 94 -12.67 -0.60 8.13
N ASP A 95 -11.36 -0.34 8.25
CA ASP A 95 -10.74 0.26 9.44
C ASP A 95 -10.99 1.78 9.51
N HIS A 96 -11.07 2.47 8.37
CA HIS A 96 -11.14 3.94 8.29
C HIS A 96 -12.44 4.49 7.67
N GLY A 97 -13.29 3.63 7.10
CA GLY A 97 -14.58 4.01 6.50
C GLY A 97 -14.50 4.63 5.10
N GLN A 98 -13.32 5.03 4.65
CA GLN A 98 -13.04 5.53 3.29
C GLN A 98 -11.61 5.20 2.87
N LEU A 99 -11.34 5.18 1.57
CA LEU A 99 -9.97 5.14 1.04
C LEU A 99 -9.32 6.53 1.04
N PRO A 100 -7.98 6.63 0.90
CA PRO A 100 -7.31 7.91 0.67
C PRO A 100 -7.91 8.65 -0.53
N ASP A 101 -7.93 9.99 -0.48
CA ASP A 101 -8.70 10.82 -1.43
C ASP A 101 -8.41 10.51 -2.90
N HIS A 102 -7.14 10.36 -3.25
CA HIS A 102 -6.71 10.06 -4.62
C HIS A 102 -7.06 8.62 -5.07
N GLN A 103 -7.43 7.74 -4.15
CA GLN A 103 -7.83 6.35 -4.39
C GLN A 103 -9.33 6.10 -4.15
N ARG A 104 -10.12 7.13 -3.85
CA ARG A 104 -11.56 7.00 -3.57
C ARG A 104 -12.35 6.33 -4.69
N ALA A 105 -11.91 6.47 -5.94
CA ALA A 105 -12.56 5.82 -7.08
C ALA A 105 -12.54 4.28 -6.97
N GLU A 106 -11.49 3.71 -6.34
CA GLU A 106 -11.28 2.27 -6.18
C GLU A 106 -12.34 1.61 -5.27
N GLU A 107 -13.05 2.38 -4.43
CA GLU A 107 -14.11 1.85 -3.56
C GLU A 107 -15.23 1.14 -4.34
N HIS A 108 -15.46 1.53 -5.60
CA HIS A 108 -16.54 0.98 -6.43
C HIS A 108 -16.21 -0.41 -7.00
N ARG A 109 -14.92 -0.78 -7.10
CA ARG A 109 -14.49 -2.04 -7.71
C ARG A 109 -14.23 -3.15 -6.69
N ILE A 110 -13.94 -2.80 -5.44
CA ILE A 110 -13.56 -3.75 -4.39
C ILE A 110 -14.77 -4.22 -3.58
N GLY A 111 -14.64 -5.40 -2.96
CA GLY A 111 -15.65 -5.93 -2.03
C GLY A 111 -15.71 -5.16 -0.71
N ARG A 112 -16.49 -5.65 0.25
CA ARG A 112 -16.55 -5.11 1.62
C ARG A 112 -16.18 -6.22 2.61
N LEU A 113 -15.28 -5.91 3.54
CA LEU A 113 -15.12 -6.70 4.77
C LEU A 113 -16.14 -6.21 5.80
N SER A 114 -16.58 -7.10 6.69
CA SER A 114 -17.40 -6.72 7.84
C SER A 114 -16.50 -6.65 9.07
N PRO A 115 -16.57 -5.58 9.87
CA PRO A 115 -15.89 -5.55 11.16
C PRO A 115 -16.47 -6.63 12.07
N ASP A 116 -15.63 -7.20 12.95
CA ASP A 116 -16.07 -8.12 14.01
C ASP A 116 -16.99 -7.41 15.03
#